data_AF-A0A6I8VVR7-F1
#
_entry.id   AF-A0A6I8VVR7-F1
#
_cell.length_a   1.000
_cell.length_b   1.000
_cell.length_c   1.000
_cell.angle_alpha   90.00
_cell.angle_beta   90.00
_cell.angle_gamma   90.00
#
_symmetry.space_group_name_H-M   'P 1'
#
loop_
_entity.id
_entity.type
_entity.pdbx_description
1 polymer ?
#
loop_
_entity_poly.entity_id
_entity_poly.type
_entity_poly.pdbx_seq_one_letter_code
_entity_poly.pdbx_strand_id
1 'polypeptide(L)'
;MFSSKMLKYSIFVLVLVFSWLNVMAETNVDLGQKVTSLEEQCGFFCFSPLNFLLRFLSSWEEKMIHTEHPPTSCRAFGYSSEIHVIHVPGLHPFAVPCDSQMAGPGWTVVMRKIDCCTDSFSKNWSEYKQGFGEINGTFFIGLEKLHLMTEASPQELYLYANESGKEFFGKWFDFRLGNEDDGFNLKSITHLNGTIYDYFQGQVNVTFSTYDRENYVDEYYRPAYVNHGGWWYSQSNTDSPTRLYYYREFVQMMIRDQT
;
A
#
# COMPACT_ATOMS: atom_id res chain seq x y z
N MET A 1 43.85 -12.97 15.15
CA MET A 1 44.26 -12.19 16.35
C MET A 1 44.03 -10.72 16.03
N PHE A 2 42.78 -10.25 16.13
CA PHE A 2 42.42 -8.85 15.86
C PHE A 2 43.00 -7.98 16.98
N SER A 3 43.93 -7.09 16.63
CA SER A 3 44.64 -6.24 17.58
C SER A 3 43.65 -5.34 18.34
N SER A 4 43.73 -5.33 19.68
CA SER A 4 42.88 -4.51 20.55
C SER A 4 42.99 -3.00 20.29
N LYS A 5 43.97 -2.57 19.47
CA LYS A 5 44.11 -1.20 18.98
C LYS A 5 43.06 -0.83 17.92
N MET A 6 42.64 -1.77 17.06
CA MET A 6 41.65 -1.51 16.00
C MET A 6 40.23 -1.37 16.58
N LEU A 7 39.89 -2.16 17.59
CA LEU A 7 38.59 -2.06 18.28
C LEU A 7 38.45 -0.74 19.05
N LYS A 8 39.53 -0.28 19.69
CA LYS A 8 39.56 1.02 20.37
C LYS A 8 39.43 2.19 19.40
N TYR A 9 40.06 2.12 18.23
CA TYR A 9 39.89 3.13 17.17
C TYR A 9 38.45 3.16 16.63
N SER A 10 37.83 2.00 16.40
CA SER A 10 36.46 1.93 15.90
C SER A 10 35.43 2.48 16.90
N ILE A 11 35.63 2.21 18.19
CA ILE A 11 34.77 2.74 19.25
C ILE A 11 34.98 4.26 19.41
N PHE A 12 36.22 4.75 19.31
CA PHE A 12 36.51 6.18 19.39
C PHE A 12 35.90 6.96 18.22
N VAL A 13 35.94 6.40 17.00
CA VAL A 13 35.27 6.97 15.83
C VAL A 13 33.75 6.96 16.00
N LEU A 14 33.16 5.87 16.51
CA LEU A 14 31.72 5.82 16.79
C LEU A 14 31.30 6.82 17.86
N VAL A 15 32.07 6.98 18.94
CA VAL A 15 31.78 7.95 20.02
C VAL A 15 31.92 9.40 19.53
N LEU A 16 32.91 9.67 18.67
CA LEU A 16 33.06 10.98 18.03
C LEU A 16 31.92 11.24 17.05
N VAL A 17 31.53 10.26 16.23
CA VAL A 17 30.38 10.37 15.33
C VAL A 17 29.08 10.58 16.10
N PHE A 18 28.84 9.85 17.20
CA PHE A 18 27.67 10.04 18.06
C PHE A 18 27.68 11.39 18.80
N SER A 19 28.83 11.84 19.28
CA SER A 19 28.96 13.16 19.93
C SER A 19 28.76 14.29 18.91
N TRP A 20 29.24 14.11 17.68
CA TRP A 20 29.05 15.06 16.59
C TRP A 20 27.59 15.07 16.11
N LEU A 21 26.94 13.91 15.99
CA LEU A 21 25.52 13.79 15.69
C LEU A 21 24.64 14.43 16.77
N ASN A 22 24.96 14.27 18.06
CA ASN A 22 24.25 14.96 19.14
C ASN A 22 24.42 16.48 19.10
N VAL A 23 25.61 16.98 18.71
CA VAL A 23 25.83 18.43 18.52
C VAL A 23 25.09 18.95 17.29
N MET A 24 24.94 18.14 16.24
CA MET A 24 24.20 18.52 15.03
C MET A 24 22.68 18.51 15.26
N ALA A 25 22.17 17.66 16.16
CA ALA A 25 20.75 17.61 16.52
C ALA A 25 20.23 18.89 17.20
N GLU A 26 21.11 19.74 17.73
CA GLU A 26 20.74 21.02 18.38
C GLU A 26 20.80 22.23 17.42
N THR A 27 21.25 22.05 16.18
CA THR A 27 21.37 23.16 15.23
C THR A 27 20.76 22.80 13.88
N ASN A 28 19.66 23.46 13.50
CA ASN A 28 19.03 23.42 12.18
C ASN A 28 20.01 23.93 11.10
N VAL A 29 20.97 23.09 10.69
CA VAL A 29 21.98 23.43 9.69
C VAL A 29 21.73 22.58 8.46
N ASP A 30 21.37 23.25 7.36
CA ASP A 30 21.27 22.68 6.02
C ASP A 30 22.65 22.12 5.58
N LEU A 31 22.74 20.79 5.51
CA LEU A 31 23.97 20.07 5.14
C LEU A 31 24.36 20.33 3.67
N GLY A 32 23.40 20.61 2.78
CA GLY A 32 23.62 20.73 1.34
C GLY A 32 24.53 21.91 0.96
N GLN A 33 24.40 23.04 1.68
CA GLN A 33 25.28 24.20 1.49
C GLN A 33 26.70 24.02 2.05
N LYS A 34 26.90 23.13 3.03
CA LYS A 34 28.24 22.87 3.60
C LYS A 34 29.04 21.86 2.77
N VAL A 35 28.36 20.86 2.20
CA VAL A 35 28.98 19.85 1.31
C VAL A 35 29.55 20.50 0.05
N THR A 36 28.83 21.44 -0.56
CA THR A 36 29.30 22.19 -1.74
C THR A 36 30.54 23.05 -1.44
N SER A 37 30.66 23.60 -0.22
CA SER A 37 31.87 24.34 0.19
C SER A 37 33.10 23.44 0.45
N LEU A 38 32.87 22.18 0.80
CA LEU A 38 33.94 21.18 1.03
C LEU A 38 34.48 20.62 -0.29
N GLU A 39 33.66 20.53 -1.33
CA GLU A 39 34.09 20.12 -2.68
C GLU A 39 35.02 21.15 -3.35
N GLU A 40 34.80 22.45 -3.12
CA GLU A 40 35.70 23.51 -3.65
C GLU A 40 37.07 23.56 -2.96
N GLN A 41 37.22 22.97 -1.76
CA GLN A 41 38.49 22.95 -1.03
C GLN A 41 39.35 21.70 -1.29
N CYS A 42 38.79 20.64 -1.86
CA CYS A 42 39.50 19.37 -2.12
C CYS A 42 39.61 19.07 -3.62
N GLY A 43 40.49 19.78 -4.32
CA GLY A 43 40.89 19.39 -5.68
C GLY A 43 41.47 17.97 -5.75
N PHE A 44 41.34 17.34 -6.93
CA PHE A 44 41.89 16.08 -7.50
C PHE A 44 42.32 14.85 -6.64
N PHE A 45 42.22 14.85 -5.31
CA PHE A 45 42.67 13.75 -4.43
C PHE A 45 41.57 13.16 -3.53
N CYS A 46 40.30 13.18 -3.96
CA CYS A 46 39.21 12.48 -3.27
C CYS A 46 38.99 11.05 -3.83
N PHE A 47 39.99 10.18 -3.72
CA PHE A 47 39.82 8.72 -3.79
C PHE A 47 40.05 8.08 -2.40
N SER A 48 39.39 8.63 -1.39
CA SER A 48 39.56 8.27 0.03
C SER A 48 38.22 7.83 0.65
N PRO A 49 38.21 7.05 1.75
CA PRO A 49 37.04 6.66 2.56
C PRO A 49 35.97 7.74 2.80
N LEU A 50 36.31 9.03 2.65
CA LEU A 50 35.36 10.14 2.62
C LEU A 50 34.25 9.97 1.58
N ASN A 51 34.55 9.44 0.38
CA ASN A 51 33.57 9.25 -0.69
C ASN A 51 32.60 8.09 -0.37
N PHE A 52 33.08 7.07 0.35
CA PHE A 52 32.24 6.00 0.90
C PHE A 52 31.33 6.52 2.01
N LEU A 53 31.88 7.37 2.90
CA LEU A 53 31.14 8.04 3.97
C LEU A 53 30.08 9.00 3.42
N LEU A 54 30.37 9.76 2.34
CA LEU A 54 29.41 10.63 1.69
C LEU A 54 28.26 9.84 1.02
N ARG A 55 28.56 8.73 0.34
CA ARG A 55 27.52 7.83 -0.22
C ARG A 55 26.69 7.16 0.86
N PHE A 56 27.32 6.80 1.97
CA PHE A 56 26.61 6.27 3.13
C PHE A 56 25.73 7.35 3.72
N LEU A 57 26.24 8.56 3.99
CA LEU A 57 25.46 9.66 4.53
C LEU A 57 24.31 10.09 3.60
N SER A 58 24.51 10.16 2.28
CA SER A 58 23.44 10.47 1.33
C SER A 58 22.36 9.39 1.30
N SER A 59 22.76 8.11 1.34
CA SER A 59 21.81 6.99 1.46
C SER A 59 21.06 7.02 2.79
N TRP A 60 21.71 7.44 3.88
CA TRP A 60 21.06 7.61 5.18
C TRP A 60 20.14 8.82 5.19
N GLU A 61 20.51 9.92 4.55
CA GLU A 61 19.70 11.14 4.43
C GLU A 61 18.42 10.87 3.61
N GLU A 62 18.50 10.17 2.48
CA GLU A 62 17.32 9.70 1.73
C GLU A 62 16.41 8.79 2.58
N LYS A 63 17.02 7.87 3.34
CA LYS A 63 16.28 6.95 4.21
C LYS A 63 15.66 7.67 5.42
N MET A 64 16.27 8.75 5.89
CA MET A 64 15.77 9.61 6.97
C MET A 64 14.66 10.57 6.49
N ILE A 65 14.78 11.15 5.29
CA ILE A 65 13.74 12.00 4.70
C ILE A 65 12.43 11.21 4.50
N HIS A 66 12.49 9.96 4.02
CA HIS A 66 11.32 9.10 3.89
C HIS A 66 10.74 8.61 5.22
N THR A 67 11.51 8.65 6.32
CA THR A 67 10.98 8.34 7.65
C THR A 67 10.32 9.55 8.31
N GLU A 68 10.67 10.78 7.90
CA GLU A 68 10.03 12.01 8.39
C GLU A 68 8.73 12.31 7.62
N HIS A 69 8.68 12.00 6.32
CA HIS A 69 7.48 12.14 5.48
C HIS A 69 7.32 10.93 4.53
N PRO A 70 6.59 9.88 4.96
CA PRO A 70 6.35 8.71 4.13
C PRO A 70 5.64 9.08 2.81
N PRO A 71 5.96 8.41 1.69
CA PRO A 71 5.23 8.61 0.43
C PRO A 71 3.74 8.33 0.54
N THR A 72 2.94 8.85 -0.38
CA THR A 72 1.46 8.67 -0.37
C THR A 72 1.01 7.31 -0.88
N SER A 73 1.82 6.62 -1.67
CA SER A 73 1.48 5.33 -2.28
C SER A 73 2.72 4.50 -2.62
N CYS A 74 2.52 3.24 -3.01
CA CYS A 74 3.60 2.36 -3.44
C CYS A 74 4.34 2.83 -4.70
N ARG A 75 3.81 3.84 -5.41
CA ARG A 75 4.43 4.37 -6.63
C ARG A 75 5.85 4.88 -6.39
N ALA A 76 6.13 5.44 -5.22
CA ALA A 76 7.45 5.93 -4.84
C ALA A 76 8.50 4.82 -4.66
N PHE A 77 8.06 3.57 -4.41
CA PHE A 77 8.96 2.43 -4.20
C PHE A 77 9.21 1.62 -5.48
N GLY A 78 8.66 2.04 -6.62
CA GLY A 78 8.95 1.47 -7.94
C GLY A 78 8.72 -0.04 -8.00
N TYR A 79 9.80 -0.81 -8.16
CA TYR A 79 9.79 -2.27 -8.31
C TYR A 79 9.84 -3.03 -6.97
N SER A 80 9.46 -2.40 -5.86
CA SER A 80 9.40 -3.09 -4.58
C SER A 80 8.15 -3.99 -4.50
N SER A 81 8.34 -5.20 -3.96
CA SER A 81 7.26 -6.09 -3.52
C SER A 81 7.26 -6.28 -1.99
N GLU A 82 7.90 -5.35 -1.27
CA GLU A 82 7.99 -5.37 0.20
C GLU A 82 6.85 -4.58 0.84
N ILE A 83 6.75 -4.66 2.16
CA ILE A 83 5.85 -3.82 2.94
C ILE A 83 6.54 -2.50 3.25
N HIS A 84 5.86 -1.40 2.93
CA HIS A 84 6.32 -0.05 3.21
C HIS A 84 5.29 0.72 4.02
N VAL A 85 5.75 1.77 4.71
CA VAL A 85 4.87 2.74 5.35
C VAL A 85 4.54 3.84 4.36
N ILE A 86 3.25 4.14 4.22
CA ILE A 86 2.75 5.27 3.42
C ILE A 86 1.96 6.24 4.30
N HIS A 87 1.79 7.46 3.82
CA HIS A 87 1.01 8.50 4.49
C HIS A 87 0.03 9.15 3.52
N VAL A 88 -1.26 8.88 3.72
CA VAL A 88 -2.36 9.44 2.93
C VAL A 88 -2.96 10.59 3.74
N PRO A 89 -3.25 11.76 3.11
CA PRO A 89 -3.89 12.87 3.81
C PRO A 89 -5.15 12.44 4.56
N GLY A 90 -5.27 12.86 5.83
CA GLY A 90 -6.39 12.48 6.70
C GLY A 90 -6.19 11.18 7.49
N LEU A 91 -5.10 10.44 7.26
CA LEU A 91 -4.76 9.22 8.00
C LEU A 91 -3.40 9.34 8.70
N HIS A 92 -3.25 8.64 9.83
CA HIS A 92 -1.92 8.37 10.36
C HIS A 92 -1.16 7.42 9.42
N PRO A 93 0.18 7.52 9.31
CA PRO A 93 0.96 6.61 8.48
C PRO A 93 0.69 5.14 8.80
N PHE A 94 0.58 4.31 7.77
CA PHE A 94 0.25 2.88 7.91
C PHE A 94 1.03 2.03 6.91
N ALA A 95 1.21 0.75 7.26
CA ALA A 95 1.90 -0.21 6.42
C ALA A 95 1.01 -0.75 5.30
N VAL A 96 1.58 -0.90 4.10
CA VAL A 96 0.95 -1.50 2.92
C VAL A 96 1.92 -2.45 2.22
N PRO A 97 1.47 -3.59 1.68
CA PRO A 97 2.26 -4.35 0.74
C PRO A 97 2.29 -3.63 -0.60
N CYS A 98 3.48 -3.48 -1.17
CA CYS A 98 3.62 -3.13 -2.57
C CYS A 98 3.70 -4.40 -3.42
N ASP A 99 3.27 -4.30 -4.67
CA ASP A 99 3.43 -5.36 -5.67
C ASP A 99 4.01 -4.77 -6.94
N SER A 100 5.06 -5.42 -7.45
CA SER A 100 5.69 -5.06 -8.71
C SER A 100 5.67 -6.18 -9.75
N GLN A 101 5.12 -7.34 -9.38
CA GLN A 101 5.25 -8.59 -10.14
C GLN A 101 4.06 -8.80 -11.07
N MET A 102 2.84 -8.49 -10.60
CA MET A 102 1.62 -8.84 -11.34
C MET A 102 1.26 -7.83 -12.42
N ALA A 103 1.51 -6.54 -12.18
CA ALA A 103 1.04 -5.45 -13.05
C ALA A 103 2.11 -4.36 -13.28
N GLY A 104 3.38 -4.71 -13.11
CA GLY A 104 4.51 -3.77 -13.16
C GLY A 104 4.65 -2.97 -11.86
N PRO A 105 5.43 -1.88 -11.82
CA PRO A 105 5.82 -1.21 -10.58
C PRO A 105 4.70 -0.36 -9.94
N GLY A 106 4.81 -0.15 -8.63
CA GLY A 106 4.10 0.91 -7.91
C GLY A 106 2.67 0.60 -7.45
N TRP A 107 2.27 -0.67 -7.40
CA TRP A 107 0.92 -1.04 -6.95
C TRP A 107 0.84 -1.19 -5.44
N THR A 108 -0.22 -0.63 -4.86
CA THR A 108 -0.55 -0.82 -3.45
C THR A 108 -1.58 -1.93 -3.32
N VAL A 109 -1.27 -2.99 -2.59
CA VAL A 109 -2.21 -4.10 -2.35
C VAL A 109 -3.24 -3.69 -1.30
N VAL A 110 -4.52 -3.77 -1.66
CA VAL A 110 -5.63 -3.34 -0.80
C VAL A 110 -6.53 -4.49 -0.35
N MET A 111 -6.47 -5.61 -1.05
CA MET A 111 -7.14 -6.86 -0.67
C MET A 111 -6.28 -8.03 -1.14
N ARG A 112 -6.12 -9.04 -0.29
CA ARG A 112 -5.53 -10.32 -0.67
C ARG A 112 -6.30 -11.46 -0.02
N LYS A 113 -6.54 -12.52 -0.78
CA LYS A 113 -7.10 -13.79 -0.33
C LYS A 113 -6.18 -14.90 -0.83
N ILE A 114 -5.61 -15.70 0.08
CA ILE A 114 -4.62 -16.75 -0.22
C ILE A 114 -5.22 -18.16 -0.10
N ASP A 115 -6.43 -18.28 0.44
CA ASP A 115 -7.11 -19.56 0.59
C ASP A 115 -8.59 -19.46 0.21
N CYS A 116 -9.03 -20.41 -0.60
CA CYS A 116 -10.37 -20.54 -1.13
C CYS A 116 -11.36 -21.10 -0.09
N CYS A 117 -10.86 -21.83 0.92
CA CYS A 117 -11.67 -22.65 1.82
C CYS A 117 -12.04 -21.98 3.15
N THR A 118 -11.43 -20.84 3.47
CA THR A 118 -11.67 -20.14 4.74
C THR A 118 -12.61 -18.95 4.53
N ASP A 119 -13.68 -18.89 5.32
CA ASP A 119 -14.63 -17.77 5.36
C ASP A 119 -14.03 -16.53 6.05
N SER A 120 -13.01 -15.96 5.41
CA SER A 120 -12.22 -14.84 5.92
C SER A 120 -12.84 -13.46 5.62
N PHE A 121 -13.81 -13.41 4.70
CA PHE A 121 -14.45 -12.18 4.21
C PHE A 121 -15.91 -12.03 4.68
N SER A 122 -16.51 -13.01 5.35
CA SER A 122 -17.77 -12.82 6.09
C SER A 122 -17.52 -11.98 7.34
N LYS A 123 -17.50 -10.67 7.14
CA LYS A 123 -17.12 -9.64 8.12
C LYS A 123 -18.22 -8.59 8.23
N ASN A 124 -18.37 -8.04 9.44
CA ASN A 124 -19.40 -7.02 9.69
C ASN A 124 -19.01 -5.65 9.13
N TRP A 125 -19.94 -4.68 9.17
CA TRP A 125 -19.72 -3.32 8.70
C TRP A 125 -18.50 -2.66 9.34
N SER A 126 -18.35 -2.79 10.66
CA SER A 126 -17.25 -2.19 11.40
C SER A 126 -15.90 -2.76 11.00
N GLU A 127 -15.82 -4.08 10.78
CA GLU A 127 -14.61 -4.75 10.31
C GLU A 127 -14.27 -4.32 8.87
N TYR A 128 -15.24 -4.27 7.95
CA TYR A 128 -14.99 -3.75 6.59
C TYR A 128 -14.58 -2.29 6.58
N LYS A 129 -15.16 -1.46 7.45
CA LYS A 129 -14.77 -0.05 7.59
C LYS A 129 -13.30 0.10 8.00
N GLN A 130 -12.89 -0.59 9.05
CA GLN A 130 -11.56 -0.45 9.65
C GLN A 130 -10.47 -1.23 8.89
N GLY A 131 -10.86 -2.31 8.23
CA GLY A 131 -9.96 -3.33 7.67
C GLY A 131 -9.78 -4.50 8.63
N PHE A 132 -9.35 -5.63 8.09
CA PHE A 132 -9.19 -6.88 8.84
C PHE A 132 -8.13 -7.78 8.22
N GLY A 133 -7.71 -8.80 8.97
CA GLY A 133 -6.76 -9.81 8.53
C GLY A 133 -5.30 -9.42 8.76
N GLU A 134 -4.40 -10.15 8.11
CA GLU A 134 -2.95 -9.99 8.29
C GLU A 134 -2.31 -9.54 6.98
N ILE A 135 -1.51 -8.46 7.04
CA ILE A 135 -0.90 -7.83 5.86
C ILE A 135 0.00 -8.78 5.02
N ASN A 136 0.58 -9.81 5.67
CA ASN A 136 1.36 -10.87 5.04
C ASN A 136 0.51 -12.06 4.55
N GLY A 137 -0.78 -12.08 4.90
CA GLY A 137 -1.70 -13.17 4.62
C GLY A 137 -2.95 -12.68 3.89
N THR A 138 -4.11 -13.22 4.29
CA THR A 138 -5.41 -12.74 3.83
C THR A 138 -5.81 -11.49 4.60
N PHE A 139 -6.10 -10.40 3.88
CA PHE A 139 -6.51 -9.13 4.49
C PHE A 139 -7.33 -8.26 3.55
N PHE A 140 -7.99 -7.28 4.17
CA PHE A 140 -8.59 -6.12 3.50
C PHE A 140 -8.17 -4.85 4.24
N ILE A 141 -7.75 -3.83 3.51
CA ILE A 141 -7.15 -2.61 4.07
C ILE A 141 -8.15 -1.72 4.85
N GLY A 142 -9.44 -1.86 4.56
CA GLY A 142 -10.53 -1.10 5.16
C GLY A 142 -11.11 -0.03 4.23
N LEU A 143 -12.43 0.14 4.24
CA LEU A 143 -13.15 1.11 3.40
C LEU A 143 -12.79 2.56 3.71
N GLU A 144 -12.52 2.89 4.98
CA GLU A 144 -12.10 4.23 5.38
C GLU A 144 -10.78 4.63 4.69
N LYS A 145 -9.81 3.72 4.72
CA LYS A 145 -8.51 3.93 4.06
C LYS A 145 -8.68 4.00 2.55
N LEU A 146 -9.48 3.08 1.99
CA LEU A 146 -9.76 3.04 0.55
C LEU A 146 -10.39 4.34 0.06
N HIS A 147 -11.39 4.86 0.78
CA HIS A 147 -12.06 6.12 0.45
C HIS A 147 -11.05 7.26 0.38
N LEU A 148 -10.29 7.49 1.44
CA LEU A 148 -9.31 8.59 1.50
C LEU A 148 -8.19 8.44 0.46
N MET A 149 -7.76 7.21 0.16
CA MET A 149 -6.81 6.95 -0.93
C MET A 149 -7.37 7.35 -2.31
N THR A 150 -8.64 7.03 -2.56
CA THR A 150 -9.30 7.39 -3.83
C THR A 150 -9.76 8.85 -3.91
N GLU A 151 -9.94 9.51 -2.76
CA GLU A 151 -10.23 10.94 -2.68
C GLU A 151 -8.97 11.78 -2.93
N ALA A 152 -7.83 11.35 -2.37
CA ALA A 152 -6.56 12.05 -2.53
C ALA A 152 -6.08 12.11 -4.00
N SER A 153 -6.34 11.06 -4.77
CA SER A 153 -6.02 11.00 -6.20
C SER A 153 -6.88 9.95 -6.91
N PRO A 154 -7.28 10.17 -8.19
CA PRO A 154 -7.88 9.13 -9.02
C PRO A 154 -6.99 7.88 -9.05
N GLN A 155 -7.59 6.71 -8.85
CA GLN A 155 -6.90 5.42 -8.80
C GLN A 155 -7.24 4.57 -10.04
N GLU A 156 -6.25 3.89 -10.59
CA GLU A 156 -6.47 2.68 -11.40
C GLU A 156 -6.50 1.45 -10.48
N LEU A 157 -7.25 0.43 -10.90
CA LEU A 157 -7.45 -0.80 -10.14
C LEU A 157 -7.02 -2.00 -11.00
N TYR A 158 -6.26 -2.91 -10.39
CA TYR A 158 -5.89 -4.19 -10.98
C TYR A 158 -6.35 -5.31 -10.06
N LEU A 159 -7.11 -6.25 -10.62
CA LEU A 159 -7.52 -7.47 -9.93
C LEU A 159 -6.78 -8.64 -10.58
N TYR A 160 -6.07 -9.42 -9.78
CA TYR A 160 -5.44 -10.67 -10.20
C TYR A 160 -6.09 -11.83 -9.47
N ALA A 161 -6.27 -12.96 -10.17
CA ALA A 161 -6.73 -14.20 -9.58
C ALA A 161 -5.94 -15.39 -10.12
N ASN A 162 -5.71 -16.39 -9.26
CA ASN A 162 -5.18 -17.68 -9.64
C ASN A 162 -6.20 -18.78 -9.29
N GLU A 163 -6.59 -19.57 -10.28
CA GLU A 163 -7.51 -20.69 -10.12
C GLU A 163 -6.85 -21.96 -10.66
N SER A 164 -6.42 -22.85 -9.76
CA SER A 164 -5.76 -24.11 -10.10
C SER A 164 -4.58 -23.92 -11.08
N GLY A 165 -3.75 -22.91 -10.82
CA GLY A 165 -2.57 -22.58 -11.64
C GLY A 165 -2.87 -21.75 -12.89
N LYS A 166 -4.13 -21.40 -13.18
CA LYS A 166 -4.48 -20.48 -14.28
C LYS A 166 -4.60 -19.06 -13.75
N GLU A 167 -3.95 -18.14 -14.44
CA GLU A 167 -3.94 -16.73 -14.08
C GLU A 167 -5.01 -15.96 -14.84
N PHE A 168 -5.72 -15.11 -14.11
CA PHE A 168 -6.70 -14.20 -14.66
C PHE A 168 -6.43 -12.79 -14.14
N PHE A 169 -6.79 -11.79 -14.92
CA PHE A 169 -6.70 -10.41 -14.48
C PHE A 169 -7.87 -9.56 -14.97
N GLY A 170 -8.08 -8.42 -14.33
CA GLY A 170 -8.92 -7.35 -14.81
C GLY A 170 -8.32 -6.00 -14.46
N LYS A 171 -8.53 -5.01 -15.33
CA LYS A 171 -8.05 -3.65 -15.17
C LYS A 171 -9.20 -2.67 -15.31
N TRP A 172 -9.26 -1.73 -14.37
CA TRP A 172 -10.21 -0.62 -14.38
C TRP A 172 -9.48 0.70 -14.11
N PHE A 173 -10.13 1.79 -14.48
CA PHE A 173 -9.69 3.13 -14.15
C PHE A 173 -10.81 3.92 -13.48
N ASP A 174 -10.42 5.01 -12.84
CA ASP A 174 -11.26 6.01 -12.17
C ASP A 174 -12.03 5.41 -10.99
N PHE A 175 -11.36 4.52 -10.25
CA PHE A 175 -11.90 3.89 -9.07
C PHE A 175 -12.00 4.91 -7.93
N ARG A 176 -13.22 5.29 -7.57
CA ARG A 176 -13.49 6.26 -6.49
C ARG A 176 -14.63 5.82 -5.59
N LEU A 177 -14.46 6.02 -4.29
CA LEU A 177 -15.47 5.75 -3.28
C LEU A 177 -15.98 7.02 -2.61
N GLY A 178 -17.25 7.00 -2.23
CA GLY A 178 -17.81 7.96 -1.27
C GLY A 178 -17.33 7.69 0.16
N ASN A 179 -17.66 8.61 1.05
CA ASN A 179 -17.38 8.49 2.47
C ASN A 179 -18.39 7.55 3.17
N GLU A 180 -18.31 7.43 4.49
CA GLU A 180 -19.24 6.59 5.26
C GLU A 180 -20.69 7.10 5.23
N ASP A 181 -20.91 8.42 5.22
CA ASP A 181 -22.25 9.01 5.15
C ASP A 181 -22.96 8.64 3.85
N ASP A 182 -22.20 8.53 2.76
CA ASP A 182 -22.63 8.01 1.46
C ASP A 182 -22.61 6.47 1.39
N GLY A 183 -22.39 5.77 2.50
CA GLY A 183 -22.35 4.30 2.57
C GLY A 183 -21.19 3.67 1.79
N PHE A 184 -20.06 4.38 1.68
CA PHE A 184 -18.90 4.02 0.86
C PHE A 184 -19.27 3.67 -0.58
N ASN A 185 -20.23 4.39 -1.17
CA ASN A 185 -20.73 4.05 -2.49
C ASN A 185 -19.64 4.15 -3.58
N LEU A 186 -19.73 3.29 -4.58
CA LEU A 186 -18.80 3.31 -5.71
C LEU A 186 -19.14 4.49 -6.64
N LYS A 187 -18.46 5.63 -6.48
CA LYS A 187 -18.77 6.87 -7.22
C LYS A 187 -18.48 6.74 -8.71
N SER A 188 -17.37 6.10 -9.04
CA SER A 188 -16.92 5.89 -10.42
C SER A 188 -16.01 4.67 -10.48
N ILE A 189 -16.06 3.99 -11.61
CA ILE A 189 -15.08 3.00 -12.08
C ILE A 189 -15.43 2.67 -13.53
N THR A 190 -14.40 2.44 -14.35
CA THR A 190 -14.58 2.09 -15.77
C THR A 190 -13.70 0.91 -16.12
N HIS A 191 -14.32 -0.14 -16.66
CA HIS A 191 -13.62 -1.33 -17.12
C HIS A 191 -12.79 -1.02 -18.37
N LEU A 192 -11.53 -1.46 -18.36
CA LEU A 192 -10.61 -1.34 -19.50
C LEU A 192 -10.52 -2.65 -20.27
N ASN A 193 -9.93 -3.66 -19.64
CA ASN A 193 -9.71 -4.98 -20.21
C ASN A 193 -9.42 -6.00 -19.12
N GLY A 194 -9.49 -7.28 -19.48
CA GLY A 194 -9.27 -8.36 -18.54
C GLY A 194 -9.76 -9.69 -19.08
N THR A 195 -9.33 -10.76 -18.43
CA THR A 195 -9.86 -12.11 -18.58
C THR A 195 -10.83 -12.50 -17.46
N ILE A 196 -10.84 -11.76 -16.35
CA ILE A 196 -11.81 -11.89 -15.25
C ILE A 196 -13.15 -11.25 -15.66
N TYR A 197 -14.25 -11.80 -15.14
CA TYR A 197 -15.57 -11.18 -15.20
C TYR A 197 -15.57 -9.75 -14.62
N ASP A 198 -16.33 -8.84 -15.22
CA ASP A 198 -16.42 -7.47 -14.72
C ASP A 198 -17.24 -7.39 -13.42
N TYR A 199 -16.56 -7.54 -12.29
CA TYR A 199 -17.17 -7.49 -10.96
C TYR A 199 -17.83 -6.16 -10.63
N PHE A 200 -17.49 -5.08 -11.32
CA PHE A 200 -18.03 -3.75 -11.05
C PHE A 200 -19.17 -3.36 -12.00
N GLN A 201 -19.54 -4.24 -12.94
CA GLN A 201 -20.61 -3.98 -13.89
C GLN A 201 -21.93 -3.71 -13.15
N GLY A 202 -22.51 -2.53 -13.38
CA GLY A 202 -23.79 -2.13 -12.79
C GLY A 202 -23.73 -1.76 -11.29
N GLN A 203 -22.53 -1.61 -10.71
CA GLN A 203 -22.35 -1.33 -9.28
C GLN A 203 -22.03 0.13 -8.95
N VAL A 204 -21.91 1.00 -9.96
CA VAL A 204 -21.72 2.46 -9.74
C VAL A 204 -22.94 3.06 -9.03
N ASN A 205 -22.68 3.95 -8.07
CA ASN A 205 -23.63 4.56 -7.13
C ASN A 205 -24.29 3.60 -6.14
N VAL A 206 -23.92 2.33 -6.13
CA VAL A 206 -24.39 1.36 -5.14
C VAL A 206 -23.57 1.53 -3.86
N THR A 207 -24.23 1.47 -2.71
CA THR A 207 -23.61 1.49 -1.37
C THR A 207 -22.98 0.13 -1.05
N PHE A 208 -21.97 0.10 -0.17
CA PHE A 208 -21.33 -1.14 0.21
C PHE A 208 -22.24 -1.97 1.13
N SER A 209 -22.33 -3.29 0.92
CA SER A 209 -23.10 -4.20 1.76
C SER A 209 -22.18 -5.13 2.56
N THR A 210 -22.57 -5.42 3.80
CA THR A 210 -22.04 -6.50 4.65
C THR A 210 -23.18 -7.37 5.16
N TYR A 211 -22.88 -8.51 5.78
CA TYR A 211 -23.94 -9.43 6.22
C TYR A 211 -24.89 -8.79 7.25
N ASP A 212 -24.43 -7.81 8.02
CA ASP A 212 -25.17 -7.06 9.05
C ASP A 212 -25.71 -5.71 8.56
N ARG A 213 -25.33 -5.27 7.36
CA ARG A 213 -25.80 -4.03 6.74
C ARG A 213 -25.98 -4.23 5.24
N GLU A 214 -27.18 -4.65 4.86
CA GLU A 214 -27.57 -4.87 3.46
C GLU A 214 -28.26 -3.64 2.88
N ASN A 215 -28.06 -3.41 1.58
CA ASN A 215 -28.66 -2.30 0.84
C ASN A 215 -29.94 -2.68 0.09
N TYR A 216 -30.48 -3.88 0.34
CA TYR A 216 -31.69 -4.39 -0.30
C TYR A 216 -32.92 -4.25 0.58
N VAL A 217 -34.01 -3.86 -0.07
CA VAL A 217 -35.33 -3.71 0.57
C VAL A 217 -35.98 -5.08 0.86
N ASP A 218 -35.58 -6.12 0.13
CA ASP A 218 -36.12 -7.47 0.30
C ASP A 218 -35.28 -8.28 1.29
N GLU A 219 -35.86 -8.61 2.45
CA GLU A 219 -35.22 -9.47 3.46
C GLU A 219 -34.82 -10.86 2.91
N TYR A 220 -35.46 -11.31 1.82
CA TYR A 220 -35.15 -12.58 1.17
C TYR A 220 -33.93 -12.49 0.23
N TYR A 221 -33.51 -11.30 -0.17
CA TYR A 221 -32.38 -11.09 -1.08
C TYR A 221 -31.23 -10.40 -0.36
N ARG A 222 -30.32 -11.21 0.22
CA ARG A 222 -29.18 -10.77 1.02
C ARG A 222 -27.84 -11.24 0.43
N PRO A 223 -27.33 -10.57 -0.62
CA PRO A 223 -26.16 -11.04 -1.34
C PRO A 223 -24.92 -11.13 -0.46
N ALA A 224 -24.69 -10.19 0.47
CA ALA A 224 -23.50 -10.22 1.31
C ALA A 224 -23.53 -11.42 2.26
N TYR A 225 -24.71 -11.73 2.81
CA TYR A 225 -24.91 -12.94 3.62
C TYR A 225 -24.68 -14.23 2.81
N VAL A 226 -25.30 -14.34 1.62
CA VAL A 226 -25.20 -15.55 0.77
C VAL A 226 -23.80 -15.75 0.20
N ASN A 227 -23.09 -14.66 -0.09
CA ASN A 227 -21.77 -14.71 -0.70
C ASN A 227 -20.64 -14.87 0.31
N HIS A 228 -20.94 -14.73 1.61
CA HIS A 228 -19.93 -14.73 2.66
C HIS A 228 -18.85 -13.67 2.41
N GLY A 229 -19.28 -12.48 1.97
CA GLY A 229 -18.39 -11.41 1.54
C GLY A 229 -19.12 -10.08 1.44
N GLY A 230 -18.41 -8.99 1.72
CA GLY A 230 -18.92 -7.64 1.53
C GLY A 230 -18.55 -7.11 0.15
N TRP A 231 -19.46 -6.37 -0.48
CA TRP A 231 -19.25 -5.76 -1.80
C TRP A 231 -20.34 -4.74 -2.14
N TRP A 232 -20.19 -4.04 -3.27
CA TRP A 232 -21.21 -3.17 -3.86
C TRP A 232 -22.26 -3.96 -4.64
N TYR A 233 -23.01 -4.82 -3.97
CA TYR A 233 -23.98 -5.70 -4.63
C TYR A 233 -25.14 -4.92 -5.25
N SER A 234 -25.39 -5.09 -6.55
CA SER A 234 -26.47 -4.44 -7.31
C SER A 234 -27.52 -5.45 -7.81
N GLN A 235 -28.74 -4.99 -8.12
CA GLN A 235 -29.80 -5.87 -8.65
C GLN A 235 -29.35 -6.56 -9.95
N SER A 236 -28.48 -5.90 -10.72
CA SER A 236 -27.90 -6.42 -11.95
C SER A 236 -26.70 -7.33 -11.76
N ASN A 237 -26.01 -7.27 -10.61
CA ASN A 237 -24.77 -7.97 -10.36
C ASN A 237 -24.53 -8.18 -8.87
N THR A 238 -24.66 -9.43 -8.46
CA THR A 238 -24.42 -9.90 -7.09
C THR A 238 -23.14 -10.70 -6.96
N ASP A 239 -22.27 -10.67 -7.96
CA ASP A 239 -20.99 -11.35 -7.88
C ASP A 239 -19.91 -10.42 -7.30
N SER A 240 -18.84 -11.03 -6.76
CA SER A 240 -17.76 -10.26 -6.14
C SER A 240 -16.47 -11.07 -6.01
N PRO A 241 -15.30 -10.41 -5.98
CA PRO A 241 -14.03 -11.08 -5.70
C PRO A 241 -13.88 -11.50 -4.23
N THR A 242 -14.70 -10.94 -3.33
CA THR A 242 -14.75 -11.28 -1.90
C THR A 242 -15.57 -12.54 -1.61
N ARG A 243 -16.41 -12.96 -2.56
CA ARG A 243 -17.24 -14.16 -2.46
C ARG A 243 -16.40 -15.40 -2.11
N LEU A 244 -16.97 -16.27 -1.28
CA LEU A 244 -16.40 -17.59 -1.01
C LEU A 244 -16.57 -18.49 -2.25
N TYR A 245 -15.44 -18.81 -2.88
CA TYR A 245 -15.35 -19.81 -3.96
C TYR A 245 -14.33 -20.85 -3.57
N TYR A 246 -14.69 -22.14 -3.65
CA TYR A 246 -13.81 -23.25 -3.29
C TYR A 246 -12.69 -23.54 -4.31
N TYR A 247 -12.72 -22.92 -5.50
CA TYR A 247 -11.73 -23.16 -6.57
C TYR A 247 -10.76 -21.99 -6.80
N ARG A 248 -10.95 -20.85 -6.12
CA ARG A 248 -10.08 -19.67 -6.25
C ARG A 248 -9.02 -19.63 -5.18
N GLU A 249 -7.88 -20.22 -5.49
CA GLU A 249 -6.75 -20.34 -4.57
C GLU A 249 -6.19 -18.97 -4.18
N PHE A 250 -6.16 -18.01 -5.11
CA PHE A 250 -5.61 -16.68 -4.82
C PHE A 250 -6.38 -15.56 -5.52
N VAL A 251 -6.64 -14.46 -4.80
CA VAL A 251 -7.19 -13.21 -5.36
C VAL A 251 -6.47 -12.02 -4.73
N GLN A 252 -6.00 -11.08 -5.54
CA GLN A 252 -5.37 -9.85 -5.08
C GLN A 252 -5.91 -8.64 -5.82
N MET A 253 -6.42 -7.66 -5.07
CA MET A 253 -6.86 -6.36 -5.58
C MET A 253 -5.82 -5.30 -5.21
N MET A 254 -5.44 -4.50 -6.19
CA MET A 254 -4.42 -3.48 -6.06
C MET A 254 -4.88 -2.16 -6.68
N ILE A 255 -4.40 -1.06 -6.13
CA ILE A 255 -4.63 0.28 -6.68
C ILE A 255 -3.32 1.03 -6.89
N ARG A 256 -3.33 1.97 -7.84
CA ARG A 256 -2.20 2.85 -8.13
C ARG A 256 -2.72 4.21 -8.61
N ASP A 257 -2.03 5.28 -8.23
CA ASP A 257 -2.36 6.63 -8.67
C ASP A 257 -2.36 6.71 -10.19
N GLN A 258 -3.34 7.40 -10.78
CA GLN A 258 -3.36 7.65 -12.21
C GLN A 258 -2.35 8.74 -12.61
N THR A 259 -1.77 8.59 -13.80
CA THR A 259 -0.97 9.62 -14.48
C THR A 259 -1.76 10.34 -15.54
#